data_AF-A0A3A4SNV6-F1
#
_entry.id   AF-A0A3A4SNV6-F1
#
_cell.length_a   1.000
_cell.length_b   1.000
_cell.length_c   1.000
_cell.angle_alpha   90.00
_cell.angle_beta   90.00
_cell.angle_gamma   90.00
#
_symmetry.space_group_name_H-M   'P 1'
#
loop_
_entity.id
_entity.type
_entity.pdbx_description
1 polymer ?
#
loop_
_entity_poly.entity_id
_entity_poly.type
_entity_poly.pdbx_seq_one_letter_code
_entity_poly.pdbx_strand_id
1 'polypeptide(L)'
;MTEMPPDVLDSASIDEAVLFINERFAAHVYHGYLEIGQYVLEKFFNNDIALAGSRNGKKPVSYYALCRRPDLAVSRTALMDMVKTGAQSRFLVAGGIEEERIKYSLLILLTRLENNQEKLDLARACIDEGLVYRELKQRVNEICGQYLLPVSPAIAMEKHLTRVQRWIRGVSTPEGMTSETVINQMNPADKEKLLDAAGGILEDMSVITNAIRQLVTILTRPPAVPEGEKSDA
;
A
#
# COMPACT_ATOMS: atom_id res chain seq x y z
N MET A 1 3.24 49.89 -4.57
CA MET A 1 2.09 48.97 -4.49
C MET A 1 2.32 47.95 -5.58
N THR A 2 2.72 46.74 -5.20
CA THR A 2 3.04 45.67 -6.15
C THR A 2 1.75 44.88 -6.36
N GLU A 3 1.08 45.11 -7.48
CA GLU A 3 -0.06 44.29 -7.87
C GLU A 3 0.45 42.90 -8.27
N MET A 4 0.08 41.88 -7.49
CA MET A 4 0.22 40.48 -7.92
C MET A 4 -0.81 40.21 -9.02
N PRO A 5 -0.42 39.58 -10.14
CA PRO A 5 -1.37 39.21 -11.18
C PRO A 5 -2.30 38.09 -10.67
N PRO A 6 -3.55 38.00 -11.16
CA PRO A 6 -4.50 36.99 -10.73
C PRO A 6 -4.06 35.63 -11.27
N ASP A 7 -3.43 34.84 -10.41
CA ASP A 7 -3.11 33.44 -10.66
C ASP A 7 -4.36 32.60 -10.40
N VAL A 8 -5.29 32.63 -11.37
CA VAL A 8 -6.48 31.77 -11.35
C VAL A 8 -6.59 31.16 -12.74
N LEU A 9 -5.81 30.11 -12.98
CA LEU A 9 -6.17 29.13 -14.00
C LEU A 9 -7.59 28.67 -13.71
N ASP A 10 -8.49 28.82 -14.68
CA ASP A 10 -9.87 28.37 -14.50
C ASP A 10 -9.92 26.84 -14.35
N SER A 11 -10.93 26.34 -13.64
CA SER A 11 -11.06 24.90 -13.38
C SER A 11 -11.13 24.07 -14.66
N ALA A 12 -11.65 24.64 -15.76
CA ALA A 12 -11.75 23.97 -17.04
C ALA A 12 -10.37 23.68 -17.65
N SER A 13 -9.43 24.61 -17.53
CA SER A 13 -8.04 24.44 -17.99
C SER A 13 -7.30 23.37 -17.19
N ILE A 14 -7.58 23.27 -15.89
CA ILE A 14 -7.04 22.21 -15.02
C ILE A 14 -7.62 20.85 -15.43
N ASP A 15 -8.93 20.77 -15.65
CA ASP A 15 -9.60 19.53 -16.06
C ASP A 15 -9.08 19.03 -17.41
N GLU A 16 -8.88 19.93 -18.38
CA GLU A 16 -8.29 19.60 -19.69
C GLU A 16 -6.86 19.07 -19.53
N ALA A 17 -6.02 19.73 -18.71
CA ALA A 17 -4.67 19.26 -18.45
C ALA A 17 -4.64 17.89 -17.77
N VAL A 18 -5.53 17.66 -16.80
CA VAL A 18 -5.67 16.36 -16.11
C VAL A 18 -6.11 15.28 -17.08
N LEU A 19 -7.07 15.55 -17.97
CA LEU A 19 -7.50 14.61 -19.02
C LEU A 19 -6.33 14.25 -19.93
N PHE A 20 -5.62 15.25 -20.46
CA PHE A 20 -4.46 15.04 -21.33
C PHE A 20 -3.36 14.21 -20.65
N ILE A 21 -3.00 14.52 -19.41
CA ILE A 21 -1.98 13.76 -18.65
C ILE A 21 -2.42 12.31 -18.48
N ASN A 22 -3.68 12.09 -18.10
CA ASN A 22 -4.19 10.73 -17.87
C ASN A 22 -4.21 9.90 -19.16
N GLU A 23 -4.58 10.50 -20.29
CA GLU A 23 -4.54 9.83 -21.60
C GLU A 23 -3.11 9.43 -21.99
N ARG A 24 -2.14 10.34 -21.83
CA ARG A 24 -0.73 10.05 -22.14
C ARG A 24 -0.15 8.99 -21.21
N PHE A 25 -0.50 9.02 -19.94
CA PHE A 25 -0.06 8.02 -18.97
C PHE A 25 -0.64 6.64 -19.31
N ALA A 26 -1.92 6.57 -19.66
CA ALA A 26 -2.56 5.33 -20.07
C ALA A 26 -1.94 4.76 -21.34
N ALA A 27 -1.74 5.59 -22.37
CA ALA A 27 -1.21 5.18 -23.65
C ALA A 27 0.24 4.67 -23.58
N HIS A 28 1.10 5.28 -22.75
CA HIS A 28 2.54 4.96 -22.76
C HIS A 28 3.01 4.16 -21.56
N VAL A 29 2.51 4.46 -20.36
CA VAL A 29 3.02 3.84 -19.14
C VAL A 29 2.28 2.54 -18.86
N TYR A 30 0.94 2.54 -18.90
CA TYR A 30 0.16 1.34 -18.60
C TYR A 30 0.30 0.26 -19.67
N HIS A 31 0.33 0.65 -20.94
CA HIS A 31 0.64 -0.29 -22.02
C HIS A 31 2.02 -0.93 -21.82
N GLY A 32 3.05 -0.11 -21.55
CA GLY A 32 4.40 -0.62 -21.25
C GLY A 32 4.43 -1.56 -20.03
N TYR A 33 3.62 -1.30 -19.01
CA TYR A 33 3.49 -2.19 -17.84
C TYR A 33 2.91 -3.56 -18.20
N LEU A 34 1.89 -3.60 -19.07
CA LEU A 34 1.32 -4.86 -19.56
C LEU A 34 2.33 -5.62 -20.41
N GLU A 35 3.03 -4.95 -21.33
CA GLU A 35 4.09 -5.56 -22.15
C GLU A 35 5.23 -6.16 -21.31
N ILE A 36 5.74 -5.41 -20.33
CA ILE A 36 6.78 -5.88 -19.39
C ILE A 36 6.27 -7.12 -18.65
N GLY A 37 5.03 -7.06 -18.15
CA GLY A 37 4.39 -8.16 -17.46
C GLY A 37 4.30 -9.42 -18.31
N GLN A 38 3.81 -9.30 -19.54
CA GLN A 38 3.69 -10.40 -20.49
C GLN A 38 5.07 -10.97 -20.86
N TYR A 39 6.05 -10.11 -21.15
CA TYR A 39 7.42 -10.52 -21.45
C TYR A 39 8.02 -11.36 -20.31
N VAL A 40 7.90 -10.88 -19.07
CA VAL A 40 8.46 -11.58 -17.91
C VAL A 40 7.73 -12.91 -17.66
N LEU A 41 6.39 -12.92 -17.80
CA LEU A 41 5.58 -14.12 -17.67
C LEU A 41 5.95 -15.19 -18.71
N GLU A 42 6.14 -14.77 -19.96
CA GLU A 42 6.53 -15.67 -21.05
C GLU A 42 7.95 -16.20 -20.86
N LYS A 43 8.93 -15.30 -20.66
CA LYS A 43 10.36 -15.66 -20.68
C LYS A 43 10.84 -16.38 -19.44
N PHE A 44 10.28 -16.07 -18.27
CA PHE A 44 10.80 -16.61 -17.00
C PHE A 44 9.84 -17.58 -16.32
N PHE A 45 8.56 -17.56 -16.69
CA PHE A 45 7.52 -18.37 -16.05
C PHE A 45 6.74 -19.23 -17.04
N ASN A 46 7.14 -19.29 -18.32
CA ASN A 46 6.49 -20.13 -19.35
C ASN A 46 4.96 -19.95 -19.42
N ASN A 47 4.46 -18.71 -19.28
CA ASN A 47 3.03 -18.41 -19.23
C ASN A 47 2.28 -19.00 -18.01
N ASP A 48 2.98 -19.51 -17.00
CA ASP A 48 2.40 -20.06 -15.78
C ASP A 48 2.35 -19.00 -14.65
N ILE A 49 1.15 -18.46 -14.45
CA ILE A 49 0.89 -17.47 -13.40
C ILE A 49 0.98 -18.06 -11.98
N ALA A 50 0.69 -19.35 -11.80
CA ALA A 50 0.82 -20.01 -10.51
C ALA A 50 2.30 -20.15 -10.13
N LEU A 51 3.16 -20.50 -11.10
CA LEU A 51 4.62 -20.49 -10.91
C LEU A 51 5.15 -19.09 -10.62
N ALA A 52 4.67 -18.08 -11.35
CA ALA A 52 5.04 -16.68 -11.12
C ALA A 52 4.66 -16.21 -9.70
N GLY A 53 3.47 -16.58 -9.22
CA GLY A 53 2.97 -16.29 -7.87
C GLY A 53 3.55 -17.16 -6.75
N SER A 54 4.23 -18.26 -7.08
CA SER A 54 4.73 -19.23 -6.10
C SER A 54 5.77 -18.62 -5.16
N ARG A 55 5.66 -18.94 -3.87
CA ARG A 55 6.63 -18.60 -2.81
C ARG A 55 7.77 -19.62 -2.69
N ASN A 56 7.79 -20.65 -3.53
CA ASN A 56 8.82 -21.67 -3.50
C ASN A 56 10.20 -21.04 -3.79
N GLY A 57 11.10 -21.07 -2.81
CA GLY A 57 12.46 -20.54 -2.94
C GLY A 57 13.35 -21.31 -3.93
N LYS A 58 12.92 -22.51 -4.37
CA LYS A 58 13.63 -23.32 -5.36
C LYS A 58 13.18 -23.06 -6.80
N LYS A 59 12.29 -22.09 -7.05
CA LYS A 59 11.87 -21.78 -8.41
C LYS A 59 13.05 -21.23 -9.23
N PRO A 60 13.19 -21.61 -10.51
CA PRO A 60 14.37 -21.33 -11.30
C PRO A 60 14.64 -19.82 -11.46
N VAL A 61 13.57 -19.01 -11.47
CA VAL A 61 13.67 -17.55 -11.54
C VAL A 61 12.75 -16.92 -10.50
N SER A 62 13.27 -15.96 -9.74
CA SER A 62 12.50 -15.17 -8.78
C SER A 62 12.54 -13.70 -9.15
N TYR A 63 11.47 -12.96 -8.81
CA TYR A 63 11.46 -11.51 -8.93
C TYR A 63 12.62 -10.86 -8.16
N TYR A 64 13.05 -11.46 -7.05
CA TYR A 64 14.22 -11.00 -6.31
C TYR A 64 15.49 -11.09 -7.16
N ALA A 65 15.72 -12.21 -7.86
CA ALA A 65 16.86 -12.37 -8.74
C ALA A 65 16.85 -11.35 -9.89
N LEU A 66 15.68 -11.07 -10.49
CA LEU A 66 15.53 -10.06 -11.54
C LEU A 66 15.82 -8.64 -11.00
N CYS A 67 15.25 -8.28 -9.84
CA CYS A 67 15.39 -6.94 -9.26
C CYS A 67 16.71 -6.69 -8.52
N ARG A 68 17.63 -7.68 -8.43
CA ARG A 68 19.00 -7.45 -7.96
C ARG A 68 19.85 -6.66 -8.97
N ARG A 69 19.37 -6.53 -10.20
CA ARG A 69 19.98 -5.75 -11.27
C ARG A 69 19.78 -4.26 -11.00
N PRO A 70 20.84 -3.48 -10.70
CA PRO A 70 20.70 -2.07 -10.33
C PRO A 70 20.23 -1.20 -11.50
N ASP A 71 20.35 -1.70 -12.72
CA ASP A 71 19.87 -1.10 -13.97
C ASP A 71 18.36 -1.28 -14.19
N LEU A 72 17.67 -2.07 -13.36
CA LEU A 72 16.23 -2.24 -13.47
C LEU A 72 15.48 -1.05 -12.87
N ALA A 73 14.71 -0.33 -13.70
CA ALA A 73 13.97 0.87 -13.32
C ALA A 73 12.72 0.60 -12.45
N VAL A 74 12.34 -0.66 -12.21
CA VAL A 74 11.11 -1.04 -11.51
C VAL A 74 11.38 -1.83 -10.24
N SER A 75 10.58 -1.55 -9.21
CA SER A 75 10.63 -2.31 -7.95
C SER A 75 10.10 -3.73 -8.14
N ARG A 76 10.48 -4.63 -7.23
CA ARG A 76 9.97 -6.01 -7.17
C ARG A 76 8.44 -6.08 -7.11
N THR A 77 7.83 -5.19 -6.33
CA THR A 77 6.36 -5.16 -6.18
C THR A 77 5.71 -4.72 -7.49
N ALA A 78 6.22 -3.66 -8.10
CA ALA A 78 5.70 -3.17 -9.38
C ALA A 78 5.83 -4.24 -10.47
N LEU A 79 6.98 -4.92 -10.56
CA LEU A 79 7.20 -6.01 -11.52
C LEU A 79 6.22 -7.18 -11.30
N MET A 80 5.95 -7.53 -10.05
CA MET A 80 4.98 -8.57 -9.73
C MET A 80 3.55 -8.17 -10.13
N ASP A 81 3.17 -6.91 -9.91
CA ASP A 81 1.86 -6.40 -10.30
C ASP A 81 1.72 -6.38 -11.83
N MET A 82 2.76 -5.94 -12.56
CA MET A 82 2.83 -6.00 -14.03
C MET A 82 2.64 -7.42 -14.57
N VAL A 83 3.32 -8.41 -13.99
CA VAL A 83 3.17 -9.82 -14.42
C VAL A 83 1.75 -10.34 -14.17
N LYS A 84 1.14 -9.98 -13.04
CA LYS A 84 -0.23 -10.39 -12.74
C LYS A 84 -1.25 -9.74 -13.67
N THR A 85 -1.12 -8.45 -13.93
CA THR A 85 -2.01 -7.72 -14.86
C THR A 85 -1.81 -8.23 -16.28
N GLY A 86 -0.58 -8.48 -16.73
CA GLY A 86 -0.29 -9.09 -18.03
C GLY A 86 -0.84 -10.52 -18.19
N ALA A 87 -0.84 -11.34 -17.14
CA ALA A 87 -1.48 -12.66 -17.17
C ALA A 87 -3.01 -12.55 -17.25
N GLN A 88 -3.58 -11.60 -16.50
CA GLN A 88 -5.02 -11.35 -16.46
C GLN A 88 -5.55 -10.74 -17.76
N SER A 89 -4.79 -9.87 -18.42
CA SER A 89 -5.09 -9.25 -19.71
C SER A 89 -5.65 -10.28 -20.70
N ARG A 90 -4.94 -11.40 -20.89
CA ARG A 90 -5.36 -12.49 -21.78
C ARG A 90 -6.72 -13.09 -21.42
N PHE A 91 -7.00 -13.22 -20.11
CA PHE A 91 -8.28 -13.72 -19.63
C PHE A 91 -9.42 -12.73 -19.89
N LEU A 92 -9.18 -11.43 -19.65
CA LEU A 92 -10.16 -10.37 -19.90
C LEU A 92 -10.49 -10.26 -21.40
N VAL A 93 -9.46 -10.25 -22.25
CA VAL A 93 -9.63 -10.20 -23.72
C VAL A 93 -10.38 -11.43 -24.22
N ALA A 94 -10.05 -12.64 -23.75
CA ALA A 94 -10.78 -13.85 -24.08
C ALA A 94 -12.26 -13.80 -23.61
N GLY A 95 -12.56 -13.05 -22.54
CA GLY A 95 -13.91 -12.76 -22.05
C GLY A 95 -14.62 -11.61 -22.75
N GLY A 96 -14.05 -11.06 -23.83
CA GLY A 96 -14.60 -9.97 -24.61
C GLY A 96 -14.46 -8.59 -23.97
N ILE A 97 -13.49 -8.41 -23.07
CA ILE A 97 -13.24 -7.15 -22.36
C ILE A 97 -11.96 -6.54 -22.93
N GLU A 98 -12.10 -5.37 -23.56
CA GLU A 98 -10.96 -4.55 -23.98
C GLU A 98 -10.31 -3.92 -22.75
N GLU A 99 -9.08 -4.34 -22.44
CA GLU A 99 -8.39 -3.92 -21.23
C GLU A 99 -8.07 -2.42 -21.19
N GLU A 100 -7.92 -1.79 -22.35
CA GLU A 100 -7.67 -0.34 -22.51
C GLU A 100 -8.81 0.50 -21.93
N ARG A 101 -10.01 -0.08 -21.83
CA ARG A 101 -11.20 0.56 -21.25
C ARG A 101 -11.20 0.53 -19.71
N ILE A 102 -10.24 -0.16 -19.10
CA ILE A 102 -10.11 -0.28 -17.64
C ILE A 102 -8.81 0.38 -17.18
N LYS A 103 -8.93 1.33 -16.23
CA LYS A 103 -7.75 1.94 -15.61
C LYS A 103 -6.85 0.89 -14.98
N TYR A 104 -5.54 1.01 -15.18
CA TYR A 104 -4.55 0.03 -14.68
C TYR A 104 -4.64 -0.23 -13.17
N SER A 105 -4.93 0.79 -12.37
CA SER A 105 -5.13 0.62 -10.92
C SER A 105 -6.30 -0.31 -10.56
N LEU A 106 -7.35 -0.34 -11.38
CA LEU A 106 -8.47 -1.27 -11.25
C LEU A 106 -8.08 -2.67 -11.72
N LEU A 107 -7.30 -2.77 -12.81
CA LEU A 107 -6.74 -4.05 -13.26
C LEU A 107 -5.91 -4.71 -12.14
N ILE A 108 -5.04 -3.97 -11.47
CA ILE A 108 -4.27 -4.49 -10.31
C ILE A 108 -5.21 -5.07 -9.24
N LEU A 109 -6.30 -4.37 -8.89
CA LEU A 109 -7.24 -4.88 -7.89
C LEU A 109 -7.89 -6.19 -8.32
N LEU A 110 -8.28 -6.29 -9.59
CA LEU A 110 -8.90 -7.49 -10.14
C LEU A 110 -7.93 -8.69 -10.17
N THR A 111 -6.61 -8.49 -10.16
CA THR A 111 -5.64 -9.60 -10.06
C THR A 111 -5.79 -10.44 -8.79
N ARG A 112 -6.52 -9.94 -7.79
CA ARG A 112 -6.78 -10.63 -6.52
C ARG A 112 -7.86 -11.70 -6.62
N LEU A 113 -8.70 -11.63 -7.66
CA LEU A 113 -9.77 -12.59 -7.92
C LEU A 113 -9.25 -13.75 -8.78
N GLU A 114 -9.94 -14.89 -8.73
CA GLU A 114 -9.69 -15.98 -9.67
C GLU A 114 -10.17 -15.61 -11.09
N ASN A 115 -9.60 -16.25 -12.11
CA ASN A 115 -10.01 -16.05 -13.50
C ASN A 115 -11.31 -16.81 -13.78
N ASN A 116 -12.44 -16.20 -13.40
CA ASN A 116 -13.78 -16.76 -13.49
C ASN A 116 -14.80 -15.71 -14.00
N GLN A 117 -16.06 -16.11 -14.13
CA GLN A 117 -17.13 -15.23 -14.61
C GLN A 117 -17.34 -14.00 -13.71
N GLU A 118 -17.22 -14.16 -12.40
CA GLU A 118 -17.39 -13.07 -11.42
C GLU A 118 -16.36 -11.94 -11.63
N LYS A 119 -15.11 -12.28 -11.95
CA LYS A 119 -14.09 -11.30 -12.36
C LYS A 119 -14.49 -10.55 -13.63
N LEU A 120 -15.02 -11.26 -14.63
CA LEU A 120 -15.45 -10.63 -15.89
C LEU A 120 -16.62 -9.67 -15.63
N ASP A 121 -17.56 -10.04 -14.78
CA ASP A 121 -18.72 -9.20 -14.45
C ASP A 121 -18.29 -7.93 -13.71
N LEU A 122 -17.34 -8.04 -12.77
CA LEU A 122 -16.76 -6.87 -12.12
C LEU A 122 -15.96 -5.98 -13.07
N ALA A 123 -15.23 -6.57 -14.00
CA ALA A 123 -14.50 -5.82 -15.02
C ALA A 123 -15.46 -5.05 -15.95
N ARG A 124 -16.59 -5.65 -16.34
CA ARG A 124 -17.66 -4.95 -17.07
C ARG A 124 -18.30 -3.84 -16.25
N ALA A 125 -18.60 -4.07 -14.98
CA ALA A 125 -19.11 -3.02 -14.09
C ALA A 125 -18.15 -1.83 -13.97
N CYS A 126 -16.83 -2.04 -14.04
CA CYS A 126 -15.88 -0.92 -14.08
C CYS A 126 -16.01 -0.06 -15.34
N ILE A 127 -16.42 -0.65 -16.46
CA ILE A 127 -16.58 0.01 -17.76
C ILE A 127 -17.97 0.64 -17.87
N ASP A 128 -19.01 -0.14 -17.59
CA ASP A 128 -20.41 0.19 -17.88
C ASP A 128 -21.05 1.03 -16.76
N GLU A 129 -20.75 0.70 -15.49
CA GLU A 129 -21.26 1.43 -14.31
C GLU A 129 -20.26 2.51 -13.84
N GLY A 130 -19.04 2.51 -14.37
CA GLY A 130 -18.00 3.48 -13.99
C GLY A 130 -17.47 3.31 -12.56
N LEU A 131 -17.41 2.06 -12.04
CA LEU A 131 -16.96 1.80 -10.68
C LEU A 131 -15.61 2.45 -10.37
N VAL A 132 -15.55 3.18 -9.26
CA VAL A 132 -14.30 3.80 -8.81
C VAL A 132 -13.49 2.84 -7.94
N TYR A 133 -12.19 3.13 -7.80
CA TYR A 133 -11.23 2.26 -7.09
C TYR A 133 -11.69 1.81 -5.70
N ARG A 134 -12.33 2.70 -4.93
CA ARG A 134 -12.82 2.40 -3.57
C ARG A 134 -13.92 1.34 -3.58
N GLU A 135 -14.86 1.44 -4.51
CA GLU A 135 -16.00 0.52 -4.64
C GLU A 135 -15.54 -0.84 -5.15
N LEU A 136 -14.69 -0.85 -6.18
CA LEU A 136 -14.10 -2.09 -6.67
C LEU A 136 -13.29 -2.79 -5.58
N LYS A 137 -12.47 -2.05 -4.83
CA LYS A 137 -11.68 -2.61 -3.72
C LYS A 137 -12.59 -3.24 -2.67
N GLN A 138 -13.73 -2.63 -2.38
CA GLN A 138 -14.72 -3.19 -1.47
C GLN A 138 -15.28 -4.51 -2.03
N ARG A 139 -15.85 -4.51 -3.25
CA ARG A 139 -16.41 -5.73 -3.87
C ARG A 139 -15.39 -6.87 -3.97
N VAL A 140 -14.15 -6.57 -4.37
CA VAL A 140 -13.05 -7.57 -4.40
C VAL A 140 -12.77 -8.15 -3.02
N ASN A 141 -12.78 -7.31 -1.96
CA ASN A 141 -12.58 -7.78 -0.60
C ASN A 141 -13.74 -8.68 -0.13
N GLU A 142 -14.97 -8.35 -0.49
CA GLU A 142 -16.17 -9.15 -0.18
C GLU A 142 -16.05 -10.55 -0.78
N ILE A 143 -15.70 -10.63 -2.07
CA ILE A 143 -15.52 -11.89 -2.80
C ILE A 143 -14.36 -12.71 -2.24
N CYS A 144 -13.23 -12.08 -1.95
CA CYS A 144 -12.07 -12.78 -1.38
C CYS A 144 -12.31 -13.25 0.07
N GLY A 145 -13.49 -13.04 0.66
CA GLY A 145 -13.74 -13.28 2.08
C GLY A 145 -12.88 -12.40 2.99
N GLN A 146 -12.28 -11.35 2.42
CA GLN A 146 -11.51 -10.33 3.12
C GLN A 146 -12.41 -9.17 3.53
N TYR A 147 -13.61 -9.49 4.05
CA TYR A 147 -14.07 -8.65 5.13
C TYR A 147 -12.94 -8.57 6.14
N LEU A 148 -12.66 -7.35 6.58
CA LEU A 148 -12.30 -7.15 7.96
C LEU A 148 -13.36 -7.92 8.76
N LEU A 149 -13.16 -9.23 9.00
CA LEU A 149 -13.61 -9.83 10.25
C LEU A 149 -13.29 -8.75 11.26
N PRO A 150 -14.25 -8.23 12.04
CA PRO A 150 -13.98 -7.17 13.00
C PRO A 150 -12.76 -7.65 13.73
N VAL A 151 -11.62 -7.01 13.43
CA VAL A 151 -10.33 -7.52 13.87
C VAL A 151 -10.51 -7.48 15.36
N SER A 152 -10.54 -8.65 16.00
CA SER A 152 -10.90 -8.69 17.41
C SER A 152 -10.05 -7.62 18.09
N PRO A 153 -10.60 -6.81 19.00
CA PRO A 153 -9.84 -5.69 19.58
C PRO A 153 -8.41 -6.11 19.98
N ALA A 154 -8.26 -7.34 20.48
CA ALA A 154 -6.98 -8.02 20.68
C ALA A 154 -6.04 -8.07 19.46
N ILE A 155 -6.46 -8.58 18.29
CA ILE A 155 -5.63 -8.65 17.08
C ILE A 155 -5.32 -7.23 16.55
N ALA A 156 -6.24 -6.28 16.69
CA ALA A 156 -6.01 -4.90 16.26
C ALA A 156 -4.94 -4.23 17.12
N MET A 157 -5.01 -4.45 18.43
CA MET A 157 -4.03 -4.02 19.42
C MET A 157 -2.67 -4.70 19.18
N GLU A 158 -2.63 -6.01 18.93
CA GLU A 158 -1.41 -6.75 18.60
C GLU A 158 -0.73 -6.20 17.33
N LYS A 159 -1.50 -5.94 16.27
CA LYS A 159 -0.99 -5.33 15.04
C LYS A 159 -0.46 -3.92 15.28
N HIS A 160 -1.15 -3.12 16.10
CA HIS A 160 -0.70 -1.79 16.47
C HIS A 160 0.63 -1.85 17.25
N LEU A 161 0.72 -2.68 18.29
CA LEU A 161 1.95 -2.89 19.06
C LEU A 161 3.11 -3.39 18.20
N THR A 162 2.85 -4.31 17.27
CA THR A 162 3.86 -4.80 16.32
C THR A 162 4.39 -3.68 15.41
N ARG A 163 3.54 -2.74 14.99
CA ARG A 163 3.96 -1.58 14.19
C ARG A 163 4.81 -0.63 15.01
N VAL A 164 4.40 -0.30 16.24
CA VAL A 164 5.18 0.54 17.16
C VAL A 164 6.55 -0.08 17.43
N GLN A 165 6.60 -1.38 17.74
CA GLN A 165 7.86 -2.10 17.97
C GLN A 165 8.77 -2.09 16.74
N ARG A 166 8.20 -2.28 15.54
CA ARG A 166 8.97 -2.22 14.29
C ARG A 166 9.52 -0.82 14.03
N TRP A 167 8.74 0.22 14.29
CA TRP A 167 9.18 1.59 14.17
C TRP A 167 10.35 1.88 15.13
N ILE A 168 10.22 1.55 16.42
CA ILE A 168 11.31 1.73 17.41
C ILE A 168 12.58 0.98 16.99
N ARG A 169 12.47 -0.27 16.54
CA ARG A 169 13.63 -1.08 16.13
C ARG A 169 14.22 -0.66 14.77
N GLY A 170 13.41 -0.05 13.92
CA GLY A 170 13.80 0.35 12.57
C GLY A 170 14.48 1.71 12.51
N VAL A 171 14.35 2.53 13.55
CA VAL A 171 15.07 3.81 13.64
C VAL A 171 16.52 3.52 14.01
N SER A 172 17.39 3.53 13.01
CA SER A 172 18.84 3.60 13.23
C SER A 172 19.24 5.06 13.38
N THR A 173 19.93 5.38 14.46
CA THR A 173 20.50 6.72 14.66
C THR A 173 21.60 6.94 13.63
N PRO A 174 21.48 7.96 12.74
CA PRO A 174 22.54 8.30 11.80
C PRO A 174 23.84 8.62 12.53
N GLU A 175 24.96 8.24 11.92
CA GLU A 175 26.28 8.52 12.45
C GLU A 175 26.48 10.04 12.60
N GLY A 176 26.89 10.48 13.79
CA GLY A 176 27.05 11.90 14.11
C GLY A 176 25.82 12.62 14.66
N MET A 177 24.63 11.99 14.71
CA MET A 177 23.42 12.62 15.28
C MET A 177 23.54 12.94 16.78
N THR A 178 24.41 12.23 17.50
CA THR A 178 24.73 12.49 18.91
C THR A 178 26.07 13.19 19.10
N SER A 179 26.74 13.59 18.02
CA SER A 179 28.05 14.23 18.07
C SER A 179 27.90 15.71 18.40
N GLU A 180 28.38 16.09 19.59
CA GLU A 180 28.36 17.47 20.04
C GLU A 180 29.14 18.41 19.11
N THR A 181 30.23 17.93 18.48
CA THR A 181 31.01 18.72 17.53
C THR A 181 30.23 19.01 16.25
N VAL A 182 29.51 18.02 15.71
CA VAL A 182 28.65 18.19 14.52
C VAL A 182 27.48 19.11 14.83
N ILE A 183 26.82 18.91 15.97
CA ILE A 183 25.69 19.74 16.42
C ILE A 183 26.17 21.19 16.61
N ASN A 184 27.32 21.42 17.25
CA ASN A 184 27.80 22.77 17.53
C ASN A 184 28.17 23.56 16.28
N GLN A 185 28.59 22.88 15.21
CA GLN A 185 28.91 23.49 13.91
C GLN A 185 27.67 23.85 13.07
N MET A 186 26.47 23.39 13.45
CA MET A 186 25.23 23.77 12.76
C MET A 186 24.91 25.25 13.00
N ASN A 187 24.30 25.88 11.99
CA ASN A 187 23.80 27.25 12.16
C ASN A 187 22.62 27.28 13.16
N PRO A 188 22.35 28.43 13.80
CA PRO A 188 21.30 28.54 14.82
C PRO A 188 19.89 28.21 14.33
N ALA A 189 19.55 28.56 13.08
CA ALA A 189 18.21 28.34 12.53
C ALA A 189 17.92 26.84 12.31
N ASP A 190 18.92 26.07 11.88
CA ASP A 190 18.77 24.62 11.72
C ASP A 190 18.74 23.91 13.08
N LYS A 191 19.47 24.41 14.08
CA LYS A 191 19.37 23.92 15.47
C LYS A 191 17.97 24.10 16.02
N GLU A 192 17.36 25.27 15.83
CA GLU A 192 16.01 25.56 16.30
C GLU A 192 14.96 24.65 15.65
N LYS A 193 15.04 24.45 14.32
CA LYS A 193 14.16 23.50 13.61
C LYS A 193 14.31 22.06 14.11
N LEU A 194 15.54 21.63 14.36
CA LEU A 194 15.80 20.28 14.89
C LEU A 194 15.29 20.13 16.32
N LEU A 195 15.41 21.17 17.16
CA LEU A 195 14.87 21.18 18.52
C LEU A 195 13.33 21.10 18.51
N ASP A 196 12.67 21.87 17.65
CA ASP A 196 11.21 21.82 17.49
C ASP A 196 10.74 20.44 17.02
N ALA A 197 11.38 19.90 15.97
CA ALA A 197 11.08 18.56 15.47
C ALA A 197 11.34 17.46 16.53
N ALA A 198 12.44 17.55 17.28
CA ALA A 198 12.73 16.63 18.37
C ALA A 198 11.71 16.74 19.51
N GLY A 199 11.27 17.96 19.84
CA GLY A 199 10.22 18.24 20.82
C GLY A 199 8.90 17.57 20.44
N GLY A 200 8.44 17.77 19.19
CA GLY A 200 7.22 17.13 18.69
C GLY A 200 7.28 15.60 18.75
N ILE A 201 8.42 15.00 18.38
CA ILE A 201 8.62 13.56 18.49
C ILE A 201 8.53 13.08 19.95
N LEU A 202 9.11 13.82 20.89
CA LEU A 202 9.04 13.47 22.32
C LEU A 202 7.60 13.55 22.86
N GLU A 203 6.83 14.53 22.43
CA GLU A 203 5.41 14.67 22.79
C GLU A 203 4.58 13.48 22.25
N ASP A 204 4.72 13.17 20.96
CA ASP A 204 4.06 12.01 20.34
C ASP A 204 4.43 10.69 21.04
N MET A 205 5.72 10.53 21.38
CA MET A 205 6.20 9.36 22.11
C MET A 205 5.63 9.28 23.53
N SER A 206 5.41 10.42 24.19
CA SER A 206 4.76 10.47 25.51
C SER A 206 3.31 9.98 25.42
N VAL A 207 2.56 10.43 24.41
CA VAL A 207 1.18 9.96 24.16
C VAL A 207 1.13 8.45 23.96
N ILE A 208 2.00 7.92 23.09
CA ILE A 208 2.09 6.48 22.81
C ILE A 208 2.49 5.71 24.08
N THR A 209 3.46 6.21 24.83
CA THR A 209 3.93 5.58 26.08
C THR A 209 2.82 5.51 27.12
N ASN A 210 2.03 6.58 27.27
CA ASN A 210 0.91 6.61 28.22
C ASN A 210 -0.20 5.62 27.81
N ALA A 211 -0.53 5.53 26.52
CA ALA A 211 -1.49 4.55 26.01
C ALA A 211 -1.03 3.10 26.27
N ILE A 212 0.25 2.80 26.06
CA ILE A 212 0.81 1.47 26.35
C ILE A 212 0.79 1.18 27.85
N ARG A 213 1.11 2.15 28.71
CA ARG A 213 1.02 1.99 30.18
C ARG A 213 -0.39 1.67 30.64
N GLN A 214 -1.38 2.42 30.14
CA GLN A 214 -2.80 2.15 30.42
C GLN A 214 -3.19 0.74 29.99
N LEU A 215 -2.74 0.31 28.80
CA LEU A 215 -2.97 -1.05 28.33
C LEU A 215 -2.37 -2.11 29.28
N VAL A 216 -1.12 -1.93 29.71
CA VAL A 216 -0.49 -2.84 30.69
C VAL A 216 -1.31 -2.90 31.97
N THR A 217 -1.72 -1.76 32.52
CA THR A 217 -2.56 -1.71 33.73
C THR A 217 -3.85 -2.49 33.58
N ILE A 218 -4.55 -2.35 32.44
CA ILE A 218 -5.79 -3.07 32.15
C ILE A 218 -5.53 -4.58 32.06
N LEU A 219 -4.47 -5.00 31.36
CA LEU A 219 -4.15 -6.43 31.16
C LEU A 219 -3.63 -7.12 32.43
N THR A 220 -3.03 -6.39 33.36
CA THR A 220 -2.52 -6.94 34.63
C THR A 220 -3.52 -6.87 35.78
N ARG A 221 -4.70 -6.25 35.57
CA ARG A 221 -5.73 -6.17 36.61
C ARG A 221 -6.32 -7.57 36.86
N PRO A 222 -6.38 -8.06 38.11
CA PRO A 222 -7.02 -9.32 38.39
C PRO A 222 -8.51 -9.27 37.98
N PRO A 223 -9.10 -10.39 37.49
CA PRO A 223 -10.51 -10.42 37.15
C PRO A 223 -11.33 -10.04 38.39
N ALA A 224 -12.37 -9.23 38.18
CA ALA A 224 -13.28 -8.87 39.26
C ALA A 224 -13.87 -10.16 39.85
N VAL A 225 -13.70 -10.36 41.16
CA VAL A 225 -14.38 -11.45 41.87
C VAL A 225 -15.88 -11.19 41.74
N PRO A 226 -16.67 -12.13 41.18
CA PRO A 226 -18.11 -11.95 41.12
C PRO A 226 -18.66 -11.85 42.55
N GLU A 227 -19.30 -10.74 42.89
CA GLU A 227 -20.07 -10.58 44.12
C GLU A 227 -21.28 -11.52 44.07
N GLY A 228 -21.10 -12.77 44.49
CA GLY A 228 -22.12 -13.79 44.25
C GLY A 228 -21.95 -15.13 44.96
N GLU A 229 -21.29 -15.19 46.12
CA GLU A 229 -21.48 -16.29 47.07
C GLU A 229 -21.70 -15.69 48.46
N LYS A 230 -22.91 -15.16 48.68
CA LYS A 230 -23.45 -15.14 50.04
C LYS A 230 -23.85 -16.57 50.36
N SER A 231 -22.99 -17.20 51.14
CA SER A 231 -23.23 -18.41 51.91
C SER A 231 -24.55 -18.29 52.68
N ASP A 232 -25.59 -18.99 52.24
CA ASP A 232 -26.69 -19.39 53.10
C ASP A 232 -26.26 -20.67 53.83
N ALA A 233 -25.86 -20.50 55.09
CA ALA A 233 -25.73 -21.55 56.09
C ALA A 233 -26.65 -21.21 57.26
#